data_AF-A0A3M6UZD7-F1
#
_entry.id   AF-A0A3M6UZD7-F1
#
_cell.length_a   1.000
_cell.length_b   1.000
_cell.length_c   1.000
_cell.angle_alpha   90.00
_cell.angle_beta   90.00
_cell.angle_gamma   90.00
#
_symmetry.space_group_name_H-M   'P 1'
#
loop_
_entity.id
_entity.type
_entity.pdbx_description
1 polymer ?
#
loop_
_entity_poly.entity_id
_entity_poly.type
_entity_poly.pdbx_seq_one_letter_code
_entity_poly.pdbx_strand_id
1 'polypeptide(L)'
;MYEKKNQKFGIQWPLVISSLQELLSQAQGFRCSTYASCLLENEEVSDEIAVITLNDKPLSKRLEYYFSDYSLTTKKPQVTSFPPDFNPIPCKPLFFDLALNQVKFPSLAHRVEEKKSGGLAGYFKGWLWGSGP
;
A
#
# COMPACT_ATOMS: atom_id res chain seq x y z
N MET A 1 29.14 24.60 48.05
CA MET A 1 28.44 25.90 48.02
C MET A 1 28.69 26.52 46.65
N TYR A 2 27.87 26.18 45.65
CA TYR A 2 27.97 26.79 44.32
C TYR A 2 26.70 27.61 44.08
N GLU A 3 26.80 28.89 44.41
CA GLU A 3 25.79 29.92 44.23
C GLU A 3 25.68 30.27 42.73
N LYS A 4 24.63 29.81 42.04
CA LYS A 4 24.33 30.27 40.69
C LYS A 4 23.77 31.69 40.76
N LYS A 5 24.62 32.67 40.45
CA LYS A 5 24.22 34.07 40.26
C LYS A 5 23.32 34.17 39.02
N ASN A 6 22.01 34.32 39.26
CA ASN A 6 21.04 34.69 38.24
C ASN A 6 21.25 36.15 37.86
N GLN A 7 22.11 36.40 36.88
CA GLN A 7 22.21 37.70 36.23
C GLN A 7 21.02 37.86 35.30
N LYS A 8 20.00 38.61 35.75
CA LYS A 8 18.86 39.00 34.93
C LYS A 8 19.34 39.99 33.86
N PHE A 9 19.87 39.47 32.76
CA PHE A 9 19.94 40.22 31.51
C PHE A 9 18.49 40.56 31.13
N GLY A 10 18.21 41.85 30.90
CA GLY A 10 16.89 42.41 30.56
C GLY A 10 16.33 41.95 29.21
N ILE A 11 16.52 40.68 28.87
CA ILE A 11 16.03 40.05 27.65
C ILE A 11 14.56 39.75 27.88
N GLN A 12 13.71 40.46 27.16
CA GLN A 12 12.28 40.20 27.13
C GLN A 12 12.03 38.97 26.26
N TRP A 13 12.26 37.78 26.81
CA TRP A 13 12.13 36.49 26.12
C TRP A 13 10.82 36.31 25.34
N PRO A 14 9.65 36.76 25.82
CA PRO A 14 8.41 36.67 25.05
C PRO A 14 8.48 37.44 23.71
N LEU A 15 9.12 38.61 23.71
CA LEU A 15 9.29 39.44 22.52
C LEU A 15 10.24 38.76 21.52
N VAL A 16 11.34 38.17 22.03
CA VAL A 16 12.32 37.45 21.20
C VAL A 16 11.71 36.18 20.60
N ILE A 17 10.89 35.45 21.35
CA ILE A 17 10.19 34.27 20.84
C ILE A 17 9.20 34.67 19.74
N SER A 18 8.43 35.76 19.95
CA SER A 18 7.50 36.27 18.95
C SER A 18 8.21 36.70 17.67
N SER A 19 9.35 37.41 17.77
CA SER A 19 10.11 37.85 16.60
C SER A 19 10.74 36.69 15.84
N LEU A 20 11.18 35.63 16.54
CA LEU A 20 11.69 34.41 15.90
C LEU A 20 10.60 33.63 15.18
N GLN A 21 9.39 33.57 15.74
CA GLN A 21 8.24 32.94 15.08
C GLN A 21 7.83 33.69 13.81
N GLU A 22 7.85 35.01 13.85
CA GLU A 22 7.58 35.86 12.68
C GLU A 22 8.66 35.69 11.61
N LEU A 23 9.94 35.68 12.00
CA LEU A 23 11.04 35.44 11.06
C LEU A 23 10.93 34.05 10.40
N LEU A 24 10.51 33.04 11.16
CA LEU A 24 10.32 31.68 10.65
C LEU A 24 9.18 31.63 9.62
N SER A 25 8.05 32.30 9.88
CA SER A 25 6.92 32.33 8.95
C SER A 25 7.30 33.05 7.65
N GLN A 26 8.04 34.15 7.75
CA GLN A 26 8.58 34.87 6.59
C GLN A 26 9.53 33.98 5.79
N ALA A 27 10.49 33.32 6.44
CA ALA A 27 11.43 32.44 5.76
C ALA A 27 10.73 31.28 5.04
N GLN A 28 9.68 30.71 5.64
CA GLN A 28 8.85 29.69 4.99
C GLN A 28 8.09 30.26 3.78
N GLY A 29 7.53 31.46 3.91
CA GLY A 29 6.84 32.16 2.82
C GLY A 29 7.77 32.45 1.63
N PHE A 30 8.96 32.99 1.90
CA PHE A 30 9.98 33.22 0.87
C PHE A 30 10.37 31.93 0.16
N ARG A 31 10.61 30.86 0.93
CA ARG A 31 10.97 29.56 0.35
C ARG A 31 9.87 29.03 -0.58
N CYS A 32 8.61 29.08 -0.16
CA CYS A 32 7.48 28.68 -1.00
C CYS A 32 7.35 29.57 -2.24
N SER A 33 7.57 30.88 -2.10
CA SER A 33 7.55 31.84 -3.20
C SER A 33 8.64 31.57 -4.24
N THR A 34 9.88 31.32 -3.80
CA THR A 34 10.98 30.92 -4.69
C THR A 34 10.66 29.62 -5.41
N TYR A 35 10.17 28.60 -4.69
CA TYR A 35 9.76 27.33 -5.33
C TYR A 35 8.67 27.53 -6.39
N ALA A 36 7.65 28.32 -6.08
CA ALA A 36 6.59 28.64 -7.04
C ALA A 36 7.15 29.42 -8.23
N SER A 37 8.04 30.39 -8.00
CA SER A 37 8.66 31.19 -9.05
C SER A 37 9.51 30.32 -9.97
N CYS A 38 10.37 29.44 -9.45
CA CYS A 38 11.16 28.50 -10.26
C CYS A 38 10.30 27.50 -11.04
N LEU A 39 9.11 27.15 -10.54
CA LEU A 39 8.18 26.27 -11.25
C LEU A 39 7.43 27.02 -12.36
N LEU A 40 7.12 28.30 -12.15
CA LEU A 40 6.38 29.15 -13.08
C LEU A 40 7.27 29.87 -14.10
N GLU A 41 8.57 29.93 -13.84
CA GLU A 41 9.59 30.42 -14.77
C GLU A 41 9.65 29.44 -15.94
N ASN A 42 8.74 29.63 -16.89
CA ASN A 42 8.82 29.03 -18.20
C ASN A 42 10.11 29.56 -18.84
N GLU A 43 11.07 28.67 -19.09
CA GLU A 43 12.12 28.93 -20.07
C GLU A 43 11.40 29.36 -21.36
N GLU A 44 11.51 30.64 -21.72
CA GLU A 44 11.34 31.05 -23.10
C GLU A 44 12.46 30.37 -23.87
N VAL A 45 12.20 29.14 -24.28
CA VAL A 45 13.07 28.38 -25.18
C VAL A 45 13.08 29.17 -26.47
N SER A 46 14.13 29.98 -26.65
CA SER A 46 14.44 30.57 -27.95
C SER A 46 14.41 29.47 -28.99
N ASP A 47 13.72 29.71 -30.11
CA ASP A 47 13.56 28.76 -31.23
C ASP A 47 14.91 28.24 -31.78
N GLU A 48 16.02 28.91 -31.45
CA GLU A 48 17.39 28.51 -31.79
C GLU A 48 17.90 27.29 -30.98
N ILE A 49 17.32 27.01 -29.80
CA ILE A 49 17.66 25.85 -28.95
C ILE A 49 16.89 24.58 -29.37
N ALA A 50 15.81 24.72 -30.14
CA ALA A 50 15.00 23.60 -30.63
C ALA A 50 15.81 22.60 -31.50
N VAL A 51 16.94 23.03 -32.06
CA VAL A 51 17.85 22.17 -32.83
C VAL A 51 18.82 21.39 -31.92
N ILE A 52 19.06 21.87 -30.69
CA ILE A 52 19.81 21.17 -29.63
C ILE A 52 18.85 20.41 -28.70
N THR A 53 17.59 20.23 -29.07
CA THR A 53 16.72 19.21 -28.46
C THR A 53 17.16 17.82 -28.93
N LEU A 54 18.38 17.43 -28.56
CA LEU A 54 18.88 16.06 -28.65
C LEU A 54 18.11 15.22 -27.62
N ASN A 55 16.90 14.84 -27.99
CA ASN A 55 16.12 13.75 -27.38
C ASN A 55 16.03 13.75 -25.84
N ASP A 56 15.25 14.67 -25.26
CA ASP A 56 14.76 14.60 -23.88
C ASP A 56 13.84 13.38 -23.60
N LYS A 57 13.56 12.56 -24.61
CA LYS A 57 12.85 11.29 -24.45
C LYS A 57 13.75 10.32 -23.69
N PRO A 58 13.30 9.60 -22.66
CA PRO A 58 14.12 8.59 -21.99
C PRO A 58 14.56 7.50 -22.96
N LEU A 59 15.66 6.79 -22.66
CA LEU A 59 16.18 5.71 -23.52
C LEU A 59 15.09 4.72 -23.95
N SER A 60 14.16 4.38 -23.04
CA SER A 60 13.03 3.48 -23.29
C SER A 60 12.09 3.91 -24.42
N LYS A 61 12.09 5.19 -24.81
CA LYS A 61 11.26 5.75 -25.90
C LYS A 61 12.01 5.94 -27.22
N ARG A 62 13.30 5.59 -27.28
CA ARG A 62 14.18 5.76 -28.46
C ARG A 62 15.05 4.53 -28.74
N LEU A 63 14.54 3.33 -28.48
CA LEU A 63 15.24 2.07 -28.71
C LEU A 63 15.36 1.69 -30.20
N GLU A 64 14.65 2.40 -31.08
CA GLU A 64 14.58 2.11 -32.53
C GLU A 64 15.86 2.48 -33.29
N TYR A 65 16.67 3.39 -32.74
CA TYR A 65 17.91 3.84 -33.36
C TYR A 65 19.03 3.92 -32.33
N TYR A 66 20.25 3.61 -32.79
CA TYR A 66 21.45 3.74 -31.97
C TYR A 66 21.86 5.21 -31.86
N PHE A 67 22.08 5.68 -30.64
CA PHE A 67 22.58 7.02 -30.34
C PHE A 67 23.55 6.96 -29.15
N SER A 68 24.74 7.52 -29.32
CA SER A 68 25.76 7.57 -28.25
C SER A 68 25.41 8.66 -27.24
N ASP A 69 24.69 8.26 -26.20
CA ASP A 69 24.20 9.15 -25.14
C ASP A 69 25.11 9.09 -23.88
N TYR A 70 25.94 10.12 -23.70
CA TYR A 70 26.81 10.23 -22.53
C TYR A 70 26.04 10.45 -21.22
N SER A 71 24.80 10.97 -21.26
CA SER A 71 23.99 11.18 -20.05
C SER A 71 23.68 9.86 -19.33
N LEU A 72 23.68 8.74 -20.06
CA LEU A 72 23.49 7.39 -19.54
C LEU A 72 24.65 6.87 -18.68
N THR A 73 25.83 7.50 -18.77
CA THR A 73 27.02 7.13 -17.98
C THR A 73 27.14 7.89 -16.66
N THR A 74 26.20 8.80 -16.39
CA THR A 74 26.18 9.59 -15.16
C THR A 74 25.59 8.80 -13.98
N LYS A 75 25.68 9.35 -12.76
CA LYS A 75 25.09 8.73 -11.56
C LYS A 75 23.56 8.69 -11.57
N LYS A 76 22.90 9.50 -12.40
CA LYS A 76 21.44 9.63 -12.49
C LYS A 76 20.98 9.60 -13.96
N PRO A 77 21.09 8.45 -14.64
CA PRO A 77 20.75 8.35 -16.05
C PRO A 77 19.24 8.32 -16.26
N GLN A 78 18.76 8.98 -17.31
CA GLN A 78 17.34 9.00 -17.68
C GLN A 78 16.98 7.81 -18.59
N VAL A 79 17.03 6.60 -18.03
CA VAL A 79 16.78 5.35 -18.79
C VAL A 79 15.29 5.17 -19.10
N THR A 80 14.44 5.44 -18.12
CA THR A 80 12.98 5.30 -18.21
C THR A 80 12.30 6.21 -17.19
N SER A 81 11.00 6.46 -17.35
CA SER A 81 10.18 7.09 -16.31
C SER A 81 10.04 6.16 -15.11
N PHE A 82 10.19 6.70 -13.91
CA PHE A 82 9.96 5.99 -12.66
C PHE A 82 9.12 6.86 -11.70
N PRO A 83 8.04 6.33 -11.10
CA PRO A 83 7.53 4.96 -11.25
C PRO A 83 6.97 4.70 -12.65
N PRO A 84 6.86 3.43 -13.09
CA PRO A 84 6.20 3.08 -14.34
C PRO A 84 4.74 3.56 -14.36
N ASP A 85 4.21 3.82 -15.55
CA ASP A 85 2.80 4.18 -15.71
C ASP A 85 1.90 3.02 -15.22
N PHE A 86 0.96 3.36 -14.34
CA PHE A 86 0.00 2.38 -13.82
C PHE A 86 -1.09 2.13 -14.87
N ASN A 87 -1.17 0.89 -15.34
CA ASN A 87 -2.28 0.44 -16.19
C ASN A 87 -3.28 -0.35 -15.33
N PRO A 88 -4.59 -0.11 -15.48
CA PRO A 88 -5.60 -0.90 -14.78
C PRO A 88 -5.49 -2.36 -15.26
N ILE A 89 -5.23 -3.27 -14.33
CA ILE A 89 -5.25 -4.71 -14.63
C ILE A 89 -6.68 -5.18 -14.38
N PRO A 90 -7.33 -5.84 -15.35
CA PRO A 90 -8.64 -6.43 -15.09
C PRO A 90 -8.49 -7.44 -13.95
N CYS A 91 -9.24 -7.22 -12.86
CA CYS A 91 -9.31 -8.18 -11.78
C CYS A 91 -9.74 -9.53 -12.35
N LYS A 92 -9.11 -10.62 -11.87
CA LYS A 92 -9.53 -11.98 -12.23
C LYS A 92 -11.07 -12.06 -12.11
N PRO A 93 -11.78 -12.52 -13.16
CA PRO A 93 -13.24 -12.55 -13.12
C PRO A 93 -13.71 -13.38 -11.94
N LEU A 94 -14.85 -12.96 -11.40
CA LEU A 94 -15.52 -13.68 -10.32
C LEU A 94 -15.84 -15.10 -10.82
N PHE A 95 -15.31 -16.10 -10.13
CA PHE A 95 -15.50 -17.50 -10.46
C PHE A 95 -15.99 -18.22 -9.21
N PHE A 96 -17.19 -18.80 -9.28
CA PHE A 96 -17.77 -19.59 -8.20
C PHE A 96 -17.45 -21.07 -8.42
N ASP A 97 -16.91 -21.73 -7.42
CA ASP A 97 -16.78 -23.19 -7.42
C ASP A 97 -18.13 -23.84 -7.11
N LEU A 98 -18.88 -24.16 -8.17
CA LEU A 98 -20.20 -24.81 -8.05
C LEU A 98 -20.10 -26.30 -7.68
N ALA A 99 -18.94 -26.93 -7.82
CA ALA A 99 -18.77 -28.34 -7.48
C ALA A 99 -18.93 -28.56 -5.97
N LEU A 100 -18.53 -27.56 -5.17
CA LEU A 100 -18.70 -27.58 -3.72
C LEU A 100 -20.17 -27.68 -3.29
N ASN A 101 -21.10 -27.08 -4.06
CA ASN A 101 -22.53 -27.16 -3.78
C ASN A 101 -23.10 -28.59 -3.93
N GLN A 102 -22.39 -29.47 -4.63
CA GLN A 102 -22.80 -30.85 -4.88
C GLN A 102 -22.33 -31.81 -3.80
N VAL A 103 -21.45 -31.38 -2.89
CA VAL A 103 -21.03 -32.19 -1.75
C VAL A 103 -22.20 -32.27 -0.76
N LYS A 104 -23.00 -33.32 -0.88
CA LYS A 104 -24.15 -33.63 -0.01
C LYS A 104 -23.96 -35.02 0.58
N PHE A 105 -24.39 -35.19 1.84
CA PHE A 105 -24.41 -36.53 2.43
C PHE A 105 -25.37 -37.44 1.65
N PRO A 106 -25.00 -38.72 1.45
CA PRO A 106 -25.93 -39.69 0.90
C PRO A 106 -27.11 -39.90 1.87
N SER A 107 -28.24 -40.38 1.35
CA SER A 107 -29.42 -40.70 2.17
C SER A 107 -29.05 -41.71 3.26
N LEU A 108 -29.45 -41.41 4.50
CA LEU A 108 -29.24 -42.28 5.66
C LEU A 108 -30.45 -43.18 5.97
N ALA A 109 -31.49 -43.18 5.13
CA ALA A 109 -32.75 -43.88 5.38
C ALA A 109 -32.55 -45.38 5.71
N HIS A 110 -31.66 -46.06 4.99
CA HIS A 110 -31.33 -47.47 5.21
C HIS A 110 -30.76 -47.76 6.62
N ARG A 111 -30.05 -46.79 7.22
CA ARG A 111 -29.49 -46.95 8.58
C ARG A 111 -30.48 -46.64 9.70
N VAL A 112 -31.62 -46.03 9.36
CA VAL A 112 -32.69 -45.71 10.32
C VAL A 112 -33.71 -46.86 10.39
N GLU A 113 -33.97 -47.56 9.29
CA GLU A 113 -34.92 -48.67 9.25
C GLU A 113 -34.44 -49.93 9.98
N GLU A 114 -33.12 -50.15 10.09
CA GLU A 114 -32.53 -51.26 10.86
C GLU A 114 -32.72 -51.14 12.38
N LYS A 115 -33.21 -50.00 12.90
CA LYS A 115 -33.46 -49.78 14.34
C LYS A 115 -34.87 -50.19 14.83
N LYS A 116 -35.63 -50.97 14.07
CA LYS A 116 -36.95 -51.49 14.50
C LYS A 116 -36.95 -52.91 15.07
N SER A 117 -35.78 -53.51 15.32
CA SER A 117 -35.72 -54.87 15.88
C SER A 117 -34.66 -54.99 16.98
N GLY A 118 -35.10 -54.99 18.24
CA GLY A 118 -34.38 -55.66 19.33
C GLY A 118 -33.34 -54.82 20.08
N GLY A 119 -33.79 -53.84 20.87
CA GLY A 119 -32.96 -53.27 21.94
C GLY A 119 -32.68 -54.31 23.04
N LEU A 120 -31.60 -54.09 23.81
CA LEU A 120 -31.10 -54.92 24.91
C LEU A 120 -32.13 -55.28 26.02
N ALA A 121 -33.34 -54.71 25.97
CA ALA A 121 -34.45 -54.98 26.87
C ALA A 121 -35.01 -56.42 26.77
N GLY A 122 -34.75 -57.15 25.67
CA GLY A 122 -35.19 -58.55 25.51
C GLY A 122 -34.45 -59.53 26.41
N TYR A 123 -33.17 -59.27 26.72
CA TYR A 123 -32.31 -60.20 27.46
C TYR A 123 -32.57 -60.20 28.98
N PHE A 124 -33.15 -59.12 29.53
CA PHE A 124 -33.46 -59.02 30.96
C PHE A 124 -34.89 -59.44 31.31
N LYS A 125 -35.77 -59.63 30.31
CA LYS A 125 -37.16 -60.06 30.54
C LYS A 125 -37.28 -61.57 30.77
N GLY A 126 -36.32 -62.36 30.31
CA GLY A 126 -36.31 -63.83 30.45
C GLY A 126 -35.86 -64.36 31.81
N TRP A 127 -35.16 -63.57 32.63
CA TRP A 127 -34.63 -64.02 33.93
C TRP A 127 -35.51 -63.61 35.14
N LEU A 128 -36.50 -62.73 34.95
CA LEU A 128 -37.30 -62.17 36.05
C LEU A 128 -38.67 -62.83 36.27
N TRP A 129 -39.07 -63.81 35.45
CA TRP A 129 -40.40 -64.45 35.53
C TRP A 129 -40.32 -65.97 35.43
N GLY A 130 -39.65 -66.57 36.42
CA GLY A 130 -39.47 -68.01 36.51
C GLY A 130 -40.74 -68.83 36.28
N SER A 131 -40.57 -69.92 35.52
CA SER A 131 -41.34 -71.14 35.68
C SER A 131 -40.44 -72.30 35.27
N GLY A 132 -40.09 -73.16 36.23
CA GLY A 132 -39.62 -74.51 35.98
C GLY A 132 -40.69 -75.35 35.26
N PRO A 133 -40.42 -76.61 34.88
CA PRO A 133 -39.63 -77.61 35.60
C PRO A 133 -38.27 -77.98 34.99
#